data_AF-W2D3I4-F1
#
_entry.id   AF-W2D3I4-F1
#
_cell.length_a   1.000
_cell.length_b   1.000
_cell.length_c   1.000
_cell.angle_alpha   90.00
_cell.angle_beta   90.00
_cell.angle_gamma   90.00
#
_symmetry.space_group_name_H-M   'P 1'
#
loop_
_entity.id
_entity.type
_entity.pdbx_description
1 polymer ?
#
loop_
_entity_poly.entity_id
_entity_poly.type
_entity_poly.pdbx_seq_one_letter_code
_entity_poly.pdbx_strand_id
1 'polypeptide(L)'
;DLKKRLVTFRRFGRDSLLLAVLSYNVGEYRLLGYGKQPKSRLVQKLESGDRNIRSEYTSFCRYRGKELKALRLRRRVELALLYEK
;
A
#
# COMPACT_ATOMS: atom_id res chain seq x y z
N ASP A 1 -5.71 -12.67 8.12
CA ASP A 1 -7.02 -12.06 8.33
C ASP A 1 -6.99 -10.58 7.97
N LEU A 2 -7.98 -10.07 7.22
CA LEU A 2 -8.02 -8.66 6.78
C LEU A 2 -8.29 -7.69 7.94
N LYS A 3 -9.06 -8.11 8.95
CA LYS A 3 -9.34 -7.27 10.12
C LYS A 3 -8.08 -6.96 10.92
N LYS A 4 -7.18 -7.93 11.07
CA LYS A 4 -5.87 -7.73 11.73
C LYS A 4 -5.06 -6.63 11.03
N ARG A 5 -5.02 -6.65 9.69
CA ARG A 5 -4.34 -5.64 8.87
C ARG A 5 -4.97 -4.25 9.03
N LEU A 6 -6.30 -4.17 9.04
CA LEU A 6 -7.01 -2.92 9.29
C LEU A 6 -6.64 -2.31 10.64
N VAL A 7 -6.48 -3.13 11.69
CA VAL A 7 -6.00 -2.66 12.99
C VAL A 7 -4.57 -2.12 12.88
N THR A 8 -3.67 -2.82 12.19
CA THR A 8 -2.29 -2.36 11.97
C THR A 8 -2.24 -0.99 11.29
N PHE A 9 -3.09 -0.76 10.28
CA PHE A 9 -3.11 0.49 9.51
C PHE A 9 -4.08 1.54 10.03
N ARG A 10 -4.76 1.32 11.17
CA ARG A 10 -5.79 2.23 11.70
C ARG A 10 -5.31 3.68 11.88
N ARG A 11 -4.02 3.87 12.16
CA ARG A 11 -3.38 5.19 12.30
C ARG A 11 -3.40 6.03 11.02
N PHE A 12 -3.66 5.43 9.86
CA PHE A 12 -3.74 6.11 8.56
C PHE A 12 -5.15 6.60 8.23
N GLY A 13 -6.12 6.47 9.16
CA GLY A 13 -7.46 7.05 9.02
C GLY A 13 -8.19 6.57 7.76
N ARG A 14 -8.54 7.50 6.86
CA ARG A 14 -9.20 7.17 5.57
C ARG A 14 -8.39 6.22 4.69
N ASP A 15 -7.06 6.27 4.78
CA ASP A 15 -6.17 5.48 3.92
C ASP A 15 -5.88 4.08 4.52
N SER A 16 -6.41 3.78 5.72
CA SER A 16 -6.22 2.49 6.41
C SER A 16 -6.64 1.29 5.57
N LEU A 17 -7.79 1.40 4.91
CA LEU A 17 -8.36 0.31 4.11
C LEU A 17 -7.51 0.05 2.85
N LEU A 18 -7.05 1.12 2.19
CA LEU A 18 -6.16 1.03 1.04
C LEU A 18 -4.85 0.30 1.42
N LEU A 19 -4.24 0.68 2.53
CA LEU A 19 -3.01 0.03 3.03
C LEU A 19 -3.25 -1.41 3.47
N ALA A 20 -4.39 -1.70 4.10
CA ALA A 20 -4.75 -3.07 4.48
C ALA A 20 -4.88 -3.98 3.25
N VAL A 21 -5.57 -3.54 2.19
CA VAL A 21 -5.71 -4.28 0.92
C VAL A 21 -4.36 -4.46 0.24
N LEU A 22 -3.52 -3.43 0.19
CA LEU A 22 -2.19 -3.55 -0.39
C LEU A 22 -1.35 -4.56 0.40
N SER A 23 -1.29 -4.42 1.73
CA SER A 23 -0.53 -5.29 2.63
C SER A 23 -0.97 -6.75 2.59
N TYR A 24 -2.25 -7.01 2.30
CA TYR A 24 -2.76 -8.36 2.09
C TYR A 24 -2.09 -9.03 0.91
N ASN A 25 -1.83 -8.28 -0.16
CA ASN A 25 -1.20 -8.78 -1.38
C ASN A 25 0.34 -8.79 -1.31
N VAL A 26 0.96 -7.76 -0.70
CA VAL A 26 2.43 -7.58 -0.76
C VAL A 26 3.14 -7.83 0.57
N GLY A 27 2.41 -8.00 1.67
CA GLY A 27 2.93 -8.13 3.03
C GLY A 27 3.00 -6.80 3.78
N GLU A 28 2.84 -6.86 5.12
CA GLU A 28 2.90 -5.68 6.01
C GLU A 28 4.31 -5.09 6.08
N TYR A 29 5.32 -5.94 6.23
CA TYR A 29 6.73 -5.53 6.34
C TYR A 29 7.24 -4.79 5.09
N ARG A 30 6.67 -5.06 3.92
CA ARG A 30 6.96 -4.32 2.68
C ARG A 30 6.51 -2.86 2.74
N LEU A 31 5.50 -2.57 3.55
CA LEU A 31 4.96 -1.22 3.73
C LEU A 31 5.58 -0.52 4.93
N LEU A 32 5.57 -1.19 6.08
CA LEU A 32 5.99 -0.65 7.38
C LEU A 32 7.50 -0.78 7.65
N GLY A 33 8.22 -1.52 6.81
CA GLY A 33 9.60 -1.87 7.08
C GLY A 33 9.72 -2.96 8.17
N TYR A 34 10.93 -3.51 8.29
CA TYR A 34 11.28 -4.44 9.36
C TYR A 34 12.81 -4.49 9.53
N GLY A 35 13.30 -4.43 10.76
CA GLY A 35 14.73 -4.46 11.07
C GLY A 35 15.49 -3.34 10.34
N LYS A 36 16.39 -3.72 9.43
CA LYS A 36 17.19 -2.79 8.61
C LYS A 36 16.44 -2.23 7.39
N GLN A 37 15.27 -2.79 7.05
CA GLN A 37 14.48 -2.32 5.91
C GLN A 37 13.60 -1.13 6.33
N PRO A 38 13.75 0.05 5.72
CA PRO A 38 12.94 1.21 6.06
C PRO A 38 11.48 1.03 5.61
N LYS A 39 10.60 1.88 6.16
CA LYS A 39 9.23 2.05 5.67
C LYS A 39 9.24 2.36 4.17
N SER A 40 8.24 1.87 3.46
CA SER A 40 8.04 2.23 2.05
C SER A 40 7.81 3.75 1.90
N ARG A 41 8.22 4.30 0.75
CA ARG A 41 7.96 5.72 0.41
C ARG A 41 6.47 6.06 0.44
N LEU A 42 5.61 5.10 0.07
CA LEU A 42 4.15 5.20 0.19
C LEU A 42 3.73 5.55 1.62
N VAL A 43 4.22 4.77 2.60
CA VAL A 43 3.91 4.99 4.01
C VAL A 43 4.49 6.30 4.51
N GLN A 44 5.75 6.61 4.15
CA GLN A 44 6.39 7.86 4.57
C GLN A 44 5.61 9.10 4.10
N LYS A 45 5.11 9.09 2.85
CA LYS A 45 4.25 10.14 2.32
C LYS A 45 2.94 10.29 3.09
N LEU A 46 2.25 9.18 3.34
CA LEU A 46 1.01 9.22 4.12
C LEU A 46 1.24 9.69 5.57
N GLU A 47 2.36 9.31 6.19
CA GLU A 47 2.74 9.79 7.52
C GLU A 47 3.06 11.30 7.52
N SER A 48 3.61 11.84 6.43
CA SER A 48 3.86 13.29 6.27
C SER A 48 2.64 14.08 5.79
N GLY A 49 1.48 13.42 5.61
CA GLY A 49 0.27 14.04 5.04
C GLY A 49 0.32 14.26 3.52
N ASP A 50 1.37 13.78 2.83
CA ASP A 50 1.42 13.81 1.37
C ASP A 50 0.51 12.72 0.78
N ARG A 51 -0.52 13.21 0.12
CA ARG A 51 -1.56 12.40 -0.52
C ARG A 51 -1.21 12.07 -1.98
N ASN A 52 -0.12 12.58 -2.54
CA ASN A 52 0.35 12.20 -3.86
C ASN A 52 1.06 10.84 -3.85
N ILE A 53 0.26 9.77 -3.69
CA ILE A 53 0.76 8.40 -3.49
C ILE A 53 0.54 7.47 -4.70
N ARG A 54 -0.06 7.95 -5.79
CA ARG A 54 -0.45 7.11 -6.94
C ARG A 54 0.76 6.37 -7.54
N SER A 55 1.87 7.07 -7.69
CA SER A 55 3.11 6.52 -8.27
C SER A 55 3.70 5.44 -7.35
N GLU A 56 3.81 5.74 -6.06
CA GLU A 56 4.33 4.82 -5.05
C GLU A 56 3.44 3.59 -4.92
N TYR A 57 2.12 3.76 -4.92
CA TYR A 57 1.16 2.66 -4.82
C TYR A 57 1.21 1.75 -6.06
N THR A 58 1.27 2.32 -7.26
CA THR A 58 1.37 1.55 -8.51
C THR A 58 2.76 0.93 -8.72
N SER A 59 3.79 1.31 -7.96
CA SER A 59 5.09 0.63 -7.98
C SER A 59 5.05 -0.79 -7.40
N PHE A 60 4.01 -1.12 -6.60
CA PHE A 60 3.79 -2.45 -6.01
C PHE A 60 3.20 -3.46 -7.03
N CYS A 61 3.88 -3.62 -8.16
CA CYS A 61 3.48 -4.50 -9.27
C CYS A 61 4.54 -5.55 -9.64
N ARG A 62 5.57 -5.72 -8.81
CA ARG A 62 6.63 -6.70 -9.03
C ARG A 62 6.34 -7.99 -8.26
N TYR A 63 6.29 -9.11 -8.97
CA TYR A 63 6.27 -10.46 -8.42
C TYR A 63 7.53 -11.20 -8.85
N ARG A 64 8.30 -11.74 -7.89
CA ARG A 64 9.59 -12.42 -8.14
C ARG A 64 10.52 -11.62 -9.08
N GLY A 65 10.61 -10.30 -8.88
CA GLY A 65 11.44 -9.40 -9.67
C GLY A 65 10.86 -8.98 -11.03
N LYS A 66 9.78 -9.61 -11.50
CA LYS A 66 9.13 -9.28 -12.78
C LYS A 66 7.94 -8.35 -12.57
N GLU A 67 7.82 -7.34 -13.41
CA GLU A 67 6.64 -6.48 -13.43
C GLU A 67 5.47 -7.19 -14.13
N LEU A 68 4.31 -7.24 -13.46
CA LEU A 68 3.10 -7.83 -14.01
C LEU A 68 2.10 -6.73 -14.39
N LYS A 69 1.77 -6.64 -15.68
CA LYS A 69 0.77 -5.68 -16.20
C LYS A 69 -0.59 -5.82 -15.50
N ALA A 70 -1.01 -7.06 -15.21
CA ALA A 70 -2.25 -7.34 -14.48
C ALA A 70 -2.26 -6.76 -13.05
N LEU A 71 -1.11 -6.79 -12.35
CA LEU A 71 -1.00 -6.16 -11.04
C LEU A 71 -1.14 -4.65 -11.13
N ARG A 72 -0.55 -4.02 -12.17
CA ARG A 72 -0.69 -2.58 -12.38
C ARG A 72 -2.14 -2.18 -12.59
N LEU A 73 -2.90 -2.94 -13.37
CA LEU A 73 -4.34 -2.70 -13.55
C LEU A 73 -5.07 -2.84 -12.21
N ARG A 74 -4.79 -3.89 -11.44
CA ARG A 74 -5.38 -4.09 -10.11
C ARG A 74 -5.09 -2.92 -9.16
N ARG A 75 -3.86 -2.41 -9.12
CA ARG A 75 -3.49 -1.25 -8.27
C ARG A 75 -4.23 0.02 -8.67
N ARG A 76 -4.48 0.23 -9.97
CA ARG A 76 -5.29 1.37 -10.45
C ARG A 76 -6.75 1.24 -10.01
N VAL A 77 -7.33 0.05 -10.10
CA VAL A 77 -8.71 -0.21 -9.65
C VAL A 77 -8.84 -0.02 -8.13
N GLU A 78 -7.88 -0.52 -7.34
CA GLU A 78 -7.87 -0.30 -5.89
C GLU A 78 -7.80 1.19 -5.52
N LEU A 79 -6.96 1.97 -6.21
CA LEU A 79 -6.91 3.42 -6.02
C LEU A 79 -8.24 4.11 -6.38
N ALA A 80 -8.82 3.78 -7.53
CA ALA A 80 -10.09 4.36 -7.95
C ALA A 80 -11.24 4.05 -6.97
N LEU A 81 -11.25 2.84 -6.39
CA LEU A 81 -12.32 2.42 -5.48
C LEU A 81 -12.14 2.90 -4.03
N LEU A 82 -10.90 2.95 -3.53
CA LEU A 82 -10.62 3.11 -2.10
C LEU A 82 -9.91 4.42 -1.74
N TYR A 83 -9.36 5.13 -2.72
CA TYR A 83 -8.56 6.34 -2.48
C TYR A 83 -9.22 7.62 -3.01
N GLU A 84 -9.87 7.52 -4.18
CA GLU A 84 -10.56 8.64 -4.85
C GLU A 84 -11.96 8.93 -4.28
N LYS A 85 -12.44 8.10 -3.35
CA LYS A 85 -13.66 8.34 -2.57
C LYS A 85 -13.47 9.35 -1.44
#